data_AF-A0A970Q2Q6-F1
#
_entry.id   AF-A0A970Q2Q6-F1
#
_cell.length_a   1.000
_cell.length_b   1.000
_cell.length_c   1.000
_cell.angle_alpha   90.00
_cell.angle_beta   90.00
_cell.angle_gamma   90.00
#
_symmetry.space_group_name_H-M   'P 1'
#
loop_
_entity.id
_entity.type
_entity.pdbx_description
1 polymer ?
#
loop_
_entity_poly.entity_id
_entity_poly.type
_entity_poly.pdbx_seq_one_letter_code
_entity_poly.pdbx_strand_id
1 'polypeptide(L)'
;MQQNAAVYRHDMRHHFALLQGLASKEHIEEIKEYLQTSQSDIDAITPMRFCENETVNLVLSAFASKAKQSEIILTAEAKLPDSLPLSDTELCSLLSNALENAIQASENIADSNKRYIKLRVYSKNNKLCIDIRNSYQSEPTFHQGLPVTKEPGHGFGTKSMAHIVEKHGGICQFSVQDGLFIFQATT
;
A
#
# COMPACT_ATOMS: atom_id res chain seq x y z
N MET A 1 -1.10 -1.05 -30.64
CA MET A 1 -2.44 -1.04 -30.01
C MET A 1 -3.42 -2.05 -30.63
N GLN A 2 -3.57 -2.15 -31.96
CA GLN A 2 -4.57 -3.07 -32.56
C GLN A 2 -4.29 -4.58 -32.37
N GLN A 3 -3.02 -4.99 -32.23
CA GLN A 3 -2.64 -6.40 -32.11
C GLN A 3 -2.97 -7.00 -30.72
N ASN A 4 -2.83 -6.21 -29.65
CA ASN A 4 -3.20 -6.63 -28.29
C ASN A 4 -4.71 -6.84 -28.13
N ALA A 5 -5.53 -6.04 -28.82
CA ALA A 5 -6.99 -6.17 -28.75
C ALA A 5 -7.50 -7.48 -29.38
N ALA A 6 -6.80 -8.02 -30.38
CA ALA A 6 -7.16 -9.29 -31.01
C ALA A 6 -6.82 -10.49 -30.11
N VAL A 7 -5.65 -10.47 -29.46
CA VAL A 7 -5.23 -11.49 -28.48
C VAL A 7 -6.18 -11.49 -27.28
N TYR A 8 -6.49 -10.32 -26.73
CA TYR A 8 -7.43 -10.20 -25.61
C TYR A 8 -8.84 -10.74 -25.93
N ARG A 9 -9.38 -10.44 -27.12
CA ARG A 9 -10.67 -11.01 -27.57
C ARG A 9 -10.61 -12.52 -27.74
N HIS A 10 -9.49 -13.04 -28.23
CA HIS A 10 -9.30 -14.47 -28.39
C HIS A 10 -9.32 -15.18 -27.04
N ASP A 11 -8.60 -14.65 -26.05
CA ASP A 11 -8.49 -15.26 -24.73
C ASP A 11 -9.82 -15.18 -23.98
N MET A 12 -10.52 -14.03 -24.03
CA MET A 12 -11.87 -13.89 -23.45
C MET A 12 -12.88 -14.89 -24.02
N ARG A 13 -12.77 -15.24 -25.31
CA ARG A 13 -13.62 -16.27 -25.91
C ARG A 13 -13.39 -17.64 -25.28
N HIS A 14 -12.16 -17.96 -24.89
CA HIS A 14 -11.84 -19.21 -24.18
C HIS A 14 -12.39 -19.22 -22.75
N HIS A 15 -12.27 -18.11 -22.01
CA HIS A 15 -12.87 -17.99 -20.68
C HIS A 15 -14.40 -18.19 -20.71
N PHE A 16 -15.09 -17.57 -21.68
CA PHE A 16 -16.54 -17.74 -21.82
C PHE A 16 -16.96 -19.14 -22.26
N ALA A 17 -16.19 -19.79 -23.13
CA ALA A 17 -16.46 -21.17 -23.53
C ALA A 17 -16.35 -22.14 -22.35
N LEU A 18 -15.35 -21.95 -21.48
CA LEU A 18 -15.18 -22.76 -20.27
C LEU A 18 -16.35 -22.54 -19.29
N LEU A 19 -16.70 -21.27 -19.02
CA LEU A 19 -17.82 -20.92 -18.14
C LEU A 19 -19.16 -21.49 -18.64
N GLN A 20 -19.42 -21.44 -19.96
CA GLN A 20 -20.60 -22.07 -20.56
C GLN A 20 -20.60 -23.59 -20.39
N GLY A 21 -19.43 -24.23 -20.55
CA GLY A 21 -19.28 -25.67 -20.34
C GLY A 21 -19.59 -26.06 -18.90
N LEU A 22 -19.07 -25.33 -17.92
CA LEU A 22 -19.34 -25.56 -16.49
C LEU A 22 -20.81 -25.29 -16.13
N ALA A 23 -21.38 -24.20 -16.66
CA ALA A 23 -22.77 -23.83 -16.42
C ALA A 23 -23.76 -24.87 -16.98
N SER A 24 -23.49 -25.41 -18.18
CA SER A 24 -24.34 -26.44 -18.80
C SER A 24 -24.35 -27.77 -18.03
N LYS A 25 -23.34 -28.00 -17.20
CA LYS A 25 -23.22 -29.17 -16.32
C LYS A 25 -23.68 -28.90 -14.89
N GLU A 26 -24.18 -27.69 -14.60
CA GLU A 26 -24.58 -27.26 -13.25
C GLU A 26 -23.45 -27.31 -12.20
N HIS A 27 -22.19 -27.23 -12.63
CA HIS A 27 -21.01 -27.24 -11.75
C HIS A 27 -20.76 -25.87 -11.10
N ILE A 28 -21.67 -25.44 -10.23
CA ILE A 28 -21.65 -24.08 -9.65
C ILE A 28 -20.38 -23.79 -8.82
N GLU A 29 -19.85 -24.77 -8.07
CA GLU A 29 -18.65 -24.55 -7.25
C GLU A 29 -17.39 -24.34 -8.11
N GLU A 30 -17.23 -25.10 -9.19
CA GLU A 30 -16.13 -24.94 -10.15
C GLU A 30 -16.21 -23.58 -10.87
N ILE A 31 -17.43 -23.07 -11.14
CA ILE A 31 -17.62 -21.73 -11.68
C ILE A 31 -17.14 -20.66 -10.69
N LYS A 32 -17.49 -20.79 -9.41
CA LYS A 32 -17.06 -19.85 -8.36
C LYS A 32 -15.53 -19.84 -8.22
N GLU A 33 -14.91 -21.02 -8.17
CA GLU A 33 -13.45 -21.16 -8.07
C GLU A 33 -12.74 -20.56 -9.29
N TYR A 34 -13.26 -20.83 -10.50
CA TYR A 34 -12.70 -20.28 -11.73
C TYR A 34 -12.83 -18.76 -11.81
N LEU A 35 -13.98 -18.20 -11.41
CA LEU A 35 -14.19 -16.75 -11.35
C LEU A 35 -13.24 -16.10 -10.33
N GLN A 36 -13.06 -16.72 -9.16
CA GLN A 36 -12.16 -16.21 -8.12
C GLN A 36 -10.69 -16.23 -8.57
N THR A 37 -10.27 -17.31 -9.26
CA THR A 37 -8.92 -17.43 -9.83
C THR A 37 -8.71 -16.42 -10.95
N SER A 38 -9.63 -16.35 -11.91
CA SER A 38 -9.56 -15.40 -13.03
C SER A 38 -9.56 -13.95 -12.55
N GLN A 39 -10.33 -13.63 -11.52
CA GLN A 39 -10.35 -12.31 -10.92
C GLN A 39 -9.02 -12.00 -10.21
N SER A 40 -8.44 -12.96 -9.51
CA SER A 40 -7.12 -12.82 -8.89
C SER A 40 -6.01 -12.61 -9.94
N ASP A 41 -6.10 -13.30 -11.09
CA ASP A 41 -5.16 -13.13 -12.20
C ASP A 41 -5.33 -11.76 -12.88
N ILE A 42 -6.57 -11.29 -13.06
CA ILE A 42 -6.86 -9.95 -13.60
C ILE A 42 -6.37 -8.85 -12.65
N ASP A 43 -6.58 -9.02 -11.35
CA ASP A 43 -6.10 -8.10 -10.30
C ASP A 43 -4.57 -8.12 -10.21
N ALA A 44 -3.92 -9.26 -10.52
CA ALA A 44 -2.47 -9.35 -10.64
C ALA A 44 -1.92 -8.70 -11.93
N ILE A 45 -2.72 -8.65 -13.00
CA ILE A 45 -2.35 -8.07 -14.31
C ILE A 45 -2.64 -6.57 -14.37
N THR A 46 -3.62 -6.07 -13.62
CA THR A 46 -3.95 -4.64 -13.55
C THR A 46 -3.51 -4.08 -12.19
N PRO A 47 -2.29 -3.55 -12.04
CA PRO A 47 -1.91 -2.89 -10.81
C PRO A 47 -2.93 -1.79 -10.52
N MET A 48 -3.52 -1.84 -9.33
CA MET A 48 -4.40 -0.79 -8.83
C MET A 48 -3.66 0.54 -8.98
N ARG A 49 -4.11 1.41 -9.89
CA ARG A 49 -3.42 2.66 -10.19
C ARG A 49 -3.77 3.67 -9.10
N PHE A 50 -2.84 3.89 -8.17
CA PHE A 50 -2.99 4.87 -7.09
C PHE A 50 -2.60 6.28 -7.54
N CYS A 51 -1.55 6.42 -8.35
CA CYS A 51 -1.10 7.71 -8.89
C CYS A 51 -0.27 7.53 -10.18
N GLU A 52 0.09 8.65 -10.81
CA GLU A 52 0.88 8.66 -12.06
C GLU A 52 2.37 8.37 -11.85
N ASN A 53 2.90 8.55 -10.63
CA ASN A 53 4.27 8.15 -10.32
C ASN A 53 4.38 6.63 -10.19
N GLU A 54 5.08 5.98 -11.13
CA GLU A 54 5.20 4.52 -11.22
C GLU A 54 5.85 3.88 -9.98
N THR A 55 6.91 4.48 -9.44
CA THR A 55 7.59 3.97 -8.24
C THR A 55 6.66 3.93 -7.04
N VAL A 56 5.93 5.03 -6.79
CA VAL A 56 4.93 5.08 -5.72
C VAL A 56 3.80 4.10 -6.00
N ASN A 57 3.33 4.01 -7.24
CA ASN A 57 2.26 3.09 -7.61
C ASN A 57 2.61 1.62 -7.31
N LEU A 58 3.84 1.20 -7.61
CA LEU A 58 4.35 -0.14 -7.31
C LEU A 58 4.43 -0.41 -5.81
N VAL A 59 4.96 0.54 -5.04
CA VAL A 59 5.03 0.43 -3.57
C VAL A 59 3.64 0.30 -2.97
N LEU A 60 2.71 1.19 -3.35
CA LEU A 60 1.33 1.15 -2.84
C LEU A 60 0.60 -0.14 -3.21
N SER A 61 0.81 -0.66 -4.42
CA SER A 61 0.24 -1.95 -4.84
C SER A 61 0.76 -3.10 -3.99
N ALA A 62 2.08 -3.16 -3.73
CA ALA A 62 2.67 -4.20 -2.89
C ALA A 62 2.14 -4.14 -1.45
N PHE A 63 2.07 -2.94 -0.86
CA PHE A 63 1.58 -2.76 0.50
C PHE A 63 0.06 -2.91 0.64
N ALA A 64 -0.72 -2.63 -0.41
CA ALA A 64 -2.15 -2.94 -0.44
C ALA A 64 -2.39 -4.45 -0.40
N SER A 65 -1.60 -5.23 -1.16
CA SER A 65 -1.65 -6.69 -1.10
C SER A 65 -1.25 -7.21 0.28
N LYS A 66 -0.16 -6.70 0.86
CA LYS A 66 0.29 -7.07 2.21
C LYS A 66 -0.76 -6.73 3.28
N ALA A 67 -1.32 -5.52 3.25
CA ALA A 67 -2.38 -5.10 4.17
C ALA A 67 -3.61 -6.03 4.07
N LYS A 68 -4.02 -6.41 2.85
CA LYS A 68 -5.11 -7.35 2.63
C LYS A 68 -4.83 -8.73 3.23
N GLN A 69 -3.61 -9.25 3.07
CA GLN A 69 -3.19 -10.54 3.65
C GLN A 69 -3.22 -10.51 5.19
N SER A 70 -2.95 -9.34 5.79
CA SER A 70 -2.97 -9.13 7.23
C SER A 70 -4.33 -8.69 7.79
N GLU A 71 -5.39 -8.73 6.96
CA GLU A 71 -6.76 -8.31 7.30
C GLU A 71 -6.83 -6.85 7.79
N ILE A 72 -6.05 -5.96 7.17
CA ILE A 72 -5.99 -4.54 7.47
C ILE A 72 -6.72 -3.75 6.38
N ILE A 73 -7.62 -2.86 6.78
CA ILE A 73 -8.28 -1.93 5.86
C ILE A 73 -7.31 -0.80 5.51
N LEU A 74 -6.67 -0.86 4.34
CA LEU A 74 -5.85 0.23 3.81
C LEU A 74 -6.69 1.15 2.90
N THR A 75 -6.78 2.43 3.27
CA THR A 75 -7.32 3.49 2.41
C THR A 75 -6.16 4.38 1.96
N ALA A 76 -5.87 4.41 0.67
CA ALA A 76 -4.79 5.22 0.10
C ALA A 76 -5.33 6.27 -0.87
N GLU A 77 -5.05 7.53 -0.59
CA GLU A 77 -5.25 8.66 -1.51
C GLU A 77 -3.88 9.15 -1.98
N ALA A 78 -3.54 8.87 -3.25
CA ALA A 78 -2.28 9.30 -3.85
C ALA A 78 -2.53 10.30 -4.99
N LYS A 79 -1.92 11.48 -4.90
CA LYS A 79 -2.02 12.57 -5.88
C LYS A 79 -0.63 13.15 -6.15
N LEU A 80 0.16 12.39 -6.89
CA LEU A 80 1.52 12.77 -7.25
C LEU A 80 1.65 13.00 -8.75
N PRO A 81 2.45 13.99 -9.18
CA PRO A 81 2.90 14.08 -10.56
C PRO A 81 3.85 12.93 -10.90
N ASP A 82 4.11 12.73 -12.18
CA ASP A 82 5.00 11.68 -12.70
C ASP A 82 6.43 11.79 -12.13
N SER A 83 6.89 13.01 -11.86
CA SER A 83 8.24 13.29 -11.35
C SER A 83 8.24 14.13 -10.08
N LEU A 84 9.17 13.82 -9.18
CA LEU A 84 9.42 14.51 -7.91
C LEU A 84 10.93 14.76 -7.78
N PRO A 85 11.35 15.72 -6.94
CA PRO A 85 12.76 15.97 -6.65
C PRO A 85 13.36 14.92 -5.69
N LEU A 86 12.90 13.66 -5.76
CA LEU A 86 13.42 12.52 -5.01
C LEU A 86 13.78 11.40 -5.99
N SER A 87 14.83 10.65 -5.68
CA SER A 87 15.14 9.42 -6.43
C SER A 87 14.12 8.32 -6.13
N ASP A 88 13.96 7.38 -7.07
CA ASP A 88 13.08 6.21 -6.88
C ASP A 88 13.46 5.39 -5.64
N THR A 89 14.75 5.28 -5.35
CA THR A 89 15.26 4.59 -4.16
C THR A 89 14.85 5.30 -2.87
N GLU A 90 14.88 6.64 -2.84
CA GLU A 90 14.43 7.42 -1.68
C GLU A 90 12.91 7.33 -1.50
N LEU A 91 12.14 7.43 -2.58
CA LEU A 91 10.68 7.26 -2.55
C LEU A 91 10.28 5.87 -2.04
N CYS A 92 10.91 4.83 -2.59
CA CYS A 92 10.68 3.45 -2.19
C CYS A 92 11.05 3.24 -0.72
N SER A 93 12.23 3.70 -0.28
CA SER A 93 12.66 3.56 1.10
C SER A 93 11.75 4.30 2.08
N LEU A 94 11.37 5.54 1.79
CA LEU A 94 10.53 6.36 2.65
C LEU A 94 9.13 5.75 2.82
N LEU A 95 8.47 5.42 1.72
CA LEU A 95 7.11 4.87 1.75
C LEU A 95 7.07 3.44 2.29
N SER A 96 8.02 2.59 1.90
CA SER A 96 8.04 1.20 2.36
C SER A 96 8.28 1.13 3.86
N ASN A 97 9.23 1.90 4.40
CA ASN A 97 9.45 1.95 5.86
C ASN A 97 8.22 2.47 6.61
N ALA A 98 7.55 3.50 6.07
CA ALA A 98 6.38 4.07 6.73
C ALA A 98 5.18 3.11 6.74
N LEU A 99 4.90 2.46 5.62
CA LEU A 99 3.81 1.50 5.48
C LEU A 99 4.10 0.19 6.23
N GLU A 100 5.36 -0.27 6.24
CA GLU A 100 5.77 -1.43 7.04
C GLU A 100 5.50 -1.20 8.52
N ASN A 101 5.89 -0.03 9.05
CA ASN A 101 5.61 0.33 10.44
C ASN A 101 4.10 0.36 10.74
N ALA A 102 3.31 0.93 9.82
CA ALA A 102 1.86 1.02 9.98
C ALA A 102 1.19 -0.38 9.98
N ILE A 103 1.65 -1.29 9.11
CA ILE A 103 1.17 -2.66 9.06
C ILE A 103 1.56 -3.42 10.33
N GLN A 104 2.83 -3.41 10.71
CA GLN A 104 3.31 -4.12 11.92
C GLN A 104 2.58 -3.66 13.18
N ALA A 105 2.35 -2.36 13.35
CA ALA A 105 1.60 -1.83 14.48
C ALA A 105 0.12 -2.28 14.48
N SER A 106 -0.50 -2.35 13.30
CA SER A 106 -1.90 -2.76 13.14
C SER A 106 -2.09 -4.28 13.30
N GLU A 107 -1.14 -5.10 12.83
CA GLU A 107 -1.17 -6.57 12.94
C GLU A 107 -1.27 -7.06 14.38
N ASN A 108 -0.67 -6.32 15.31
CA ASN A 108 -0.70 -6.63 16.74
C ASN A 108 -2.09 -6.46 17.39
N ILE A 109 -3.08 -5.91 16.68
CA ILE A 109 -4.45 -5.77 17.17
C ILE A 109 -5.18 -7.10 17.00
N ALA A 110 -5.73 -7.65 18.09
CA ALA A 110 -6.39 -8.96 18.06
C ALA A 110 -7.68 -8.98 17.20
N ASP A 111 -8.45 -7.90 17.22
CA ASP A 111 -9.68 -7.75 16.44
C ASP A 111 -9.39 -7.13 15.06
N SER A 112 -9.46 -7.93 14.01
CA SER A 112 -9.16 -7.49 12.63
C SER A 112 -10.06 -6.34 12.16
N ASN A 113 -11.29 -6.21 12.67
CA ASN A 113 -12.19 -5.10 12.31
C ASN A 113 -11.69 -3.73 12.79
N LYS A 114 -10.73 -3.70 13.73
CA LYS A 114 -10.11 -2.48 14.25
C LYS A 114 -8.77 -2.17 13.57
N ARG A 115 -8.32 -3.00 12.63
CA ARG A 115 -7.08 -2.80 11.88
C ARG A 115 -7.33 -1.89 10.68
N TYR A 116 -6.80 -0.69 10.71
CA TYR A 116 -6.91 0.20 9.56
C TYR A 116 -5.72 1.14 9.44
N ILE A 117 -5.41 1.46 8.18
CA ILE A 117 -4.37 2.40 7.78
C ILE A 117 -4.99 3.39 6.81
N LYS A 118 -4.76 4.67 7.04
CA LYS A 118 -5.11 5.76 6.12
C LYS A 118 -3.83 6.42 5.65
N LEU A 119 -3.60 6.38 4.35
CA LEU A 119 -2.49 7.04 3.68
C LEU A 119 -3.02 8.19 2.83
N ARG A 120 -2.42 9.35 2.97
CA ARG A 120 -2.48 10.44 2.01
C ARG A 120 -1.07 10.78 1.56
N VAL A 121 -0.85 10.76 0.25
CA VAL A 121 0.41 11.18 -0.35
C VAL A 121 0.14 12.13 -1.51
N TYR A 122 0.74 13.30 -1.48
CA TYR A 122 0.50 14.32 -2.49
C TYR A 122 1.70 15.26 -2.65
N SER A 123 1.73 16.00 -3.75
CA SER A 123 2.73 17.03 -3.98
C SER A 123 2.14 18.42 -3.76
N LYS A 124 2.86 19.28 -3.05
CA LYS A 124 2.50 20.70 -2.87
C LYS A 124 3.77 21.54 -3.02
N ASN A 125 3.76 22.53 -3.91
CA ASN A 125 4.93 23.37 -4.20
C ASN A 125 6.20 22.56 -4.51
N ASN A 126 6.04 21.49 -5.31
CA ASN A 126 7.11 20.54 -5.66
C ASN A 126 7.73 19.77 -4.47
N LYS A 127 7.06 19.77 -3.32
CA LYS A 127 7.44 19.03 -2.12
C LYS A 127 6.51 17.84 -1.94
N LEU A 128 7.07 16.68 -1.61
CA LEU A 128 6.31 15.49 -1.25
C LEU A 128 5.72 15.68 0.15
N CYS A 129 4.41 15.47 0.29
CA CYS A 129 3.71 15.45 1.56
C CYS A 129 3.13 14.05 1.82
N ILE A 130 3.38 13.51 3.01
CA ILE A 130 2.90 12.19 3.45
C ILE A 130 2.14 12.40 4.77
N ASP A 131 0.96 11.81 4.89
CA ASP A 131 0.19 11.64 6.13
C ASP A 131 -0.25 10.18 6.20
N ILE A 132 0.32 9.42 7.14
CA ILE A 132 -0.06 8.04 7.42
C ILE A 132 -0.62 8.00 8.83
N ARG A 133 -1.80 7.39 8.97
CA ARG A 133 -2.45 7.15 10.25
C ARG A 133 -2.81 5.68 10.36
N ASN A 134 -2.44 5.04 11.46
CA ASN A 134 -2.77 3.64 11.68
C ASN A 134 -3.22 3.40 13.11
N SER A 135 -4.09 2.40 13.27
CA SER A 135 -4.42 1.87 14.59
C SER A 135 -3.25 1.07 15.15
N TYR A 136 -3.20 0.98 16.47
CA TYR A 136 -2.20 0.20 17.21
C TYR A 136 -2.86 -0.47 18.41
N GLN A 137 -2.28 -1.56 18.91
CA GLN A 137 -2.74 -2.24 20.12
C GLN A 137 -2.19 -1.61 21.42
N SER A 138 -0.90 -1.27 21.41
CA SER A 138 -0.18 -0.69 22.55
C SER A 138 0.39 0.66 22.18
N GLU A 139 0.22 1.66 23.04
CA GLU A 139 0.66 3.03 22.75
C GLU A 139 2.18 3.09 22.54
N PRO A 140 2.65 3.64 21.40
CA PRO A 140 4.06 3.71 21.10
C PRO A 140 4.75 4.73 22.02
N THR A 141 5.95 4.35 22.47
CA THR A 141 6.79 5.24 23.28
C THR A 141 7.72 6.05 22.38
N PHE A 142 8.02 7.29 22.78
CA PHE A 142 8.87 8.21 22.02
C PHE A 142 10.13 8.59 22.80
N HIS A 143 11.23 8.76 22.08
CA HIS A 143 12.46 9.36 22.60
C HIS A 143 12.96 10.39 21.60
N GLN A 144 13.14 11.64 22.04
CA GLN A 144 13.52 12.77 21.17
C GLN A 144 12.61 12.92 19.94
N GLY A 145 11.30 12.68 20.09
CA GLY A 145 10.31 12.80 19.03
C GLY A 145 10.26 11.64 18.03
N LEU A 146 11.11 10.61 18.18
CA LEU A 146 11.08 9.40 17.36
C LEU A 146 10.43 8.24 18.13
N PRO A 147 9.58 7.42 17.49
CA PRO A 147 9.09 6.19 18.08
C PRO A 147 10.26 5.25 18.38
N VAL A 148 10.28 4.72 19.60
CA VAL A 148 11.24 3.71 20.04
C VAL A 148 10.55 2.37 20.23
N THR A 149 11.26 1.33 19.82
CA THR A 149 10.86 -0.08 19.97
C THR A 149 11.80 -0.76 20.95
N LYS A 150 11.25 -1.72 21.69
CA LYS A 150 12.02 -2.57 22.61
C LYS A 150 12.58 -3.81 21.90
N GLU A 151 12.21 -4.01 20.63
CA GLU A 151 12.64 -5.18 19.85
C GLU A 151 14.05 -4.98 19.29
N PRO A 152 14.99 -5.89 19.58
CA PRO A 152 16.35 -5.83 19.07
C PRO A 152 16.35 -5.84 17.54
N GLY A 153 17.05 -4.89 16.90
CA GLY A 153 17.15 -4.80 15.45
C GLY A 153 16.08 -3.93 14.77
N HIS A 154 15.12 -3.40 15.52
CA HIS A 154 14.10 -2.48 15.00
C HIS A 154 14.46 -1.01 15.28
N GLY A 155 13.87 -0.07 14.52
CA GLY A 155 14.07 1.38 14.68
C GLY A 155 15.04 2.04 13.68
N PHE A 156 15.67 1.27 12.79
CA PHE A 156 16.48 1.81 11.69
C PHE A 156 15.63 2.48 10.61
N GLY A 157 14.43 1.93 10.33
CA GLY A 157 13.51 2.49 9.34
C GLY A 157 13.13 3.93 9.65
N THR A 158 12.80 4.23 10.91
CA THR A 158 12.44 5.59 11.35
C THR A 158 13.57 6.59 11.16
N LYS A 159 14.81 6.20 11.46
CA LYS A 159 16.00 7.03 11.25
C LYS A 159 16.28 7.24 9.76
N SER A 160 16.10 6.20 8.94
CA SER A 160 16.23 6.30 7.49
C SER A 160 15.21 7.26 6.89
N MET A 161 13.94 7.19 7.34
CA MET A 161 12.90 8.11 6.90
C MET A 161 13.23 9.56 7.27
N ALA A 162 13.61 9.81 8.53
CA ALA A 162 13.99 11.14 8.98
C ALA A 162 15.18 11.69 8.18
N HIS A 163 16.21 10.87 7.94
CA HIS A 163 17.38 11.27 7.16
C HIS A 163 17.04 11.65 5.71
N ILE A 164 16.19 10.87 5.03
CA ILE A 164 15.74 11.19 3.66
C ILE A 164 14.99 12.52 3.65
N VAL A 165 14.08 12.73 4.60
CA VAL A 165 13.30 13.97 4.69
C VAL A 165 14.21 15.17 4.97
N GLU A 166 15.14 15.06 5.92
CA GLU A 166 16.10 16.11 6.25
C GLU A 166 17.06 16.44 5.10
N LYS A 167 17.52 15.42 4.34
CA LYS A 167 18.39 15.61 3.17
C LYS A 167 17.75 16.53 2.11
N HIS A 168 16.42 16.52 2.00
CA HIS A 168 15.67 17.36 1.07
C HIS A 168 15.23 18.70 1.69
N GLY A 169 15.69 19.04 2.90
CA GLY A 169 15.32 20.26 3.63
C GLY A 169 13.92 20.21 4.21
N GLY A 170 13.41 18.99 4.41
CA GLY A 170 12.10 18.69 4.91
C GLY A 170 12.02 18.53 6.42
N ILE A 171 10.81 18.24 6.89
CA ILE A 171 10.51 17.96 8.30
C ILE A 171 9.59 16.75 8.36
N CYS A 172 9.85 15.84 9.29
CA CYS A 172 8.93 14.77 9.65
C CYS A 172 8.55 14.83 11.13
N GLN A 173 7.36 14.32 11.44
CA GLN A 173 6.83 14.24 12.78
C GLN A 173 6.14 12.90 12.99
N PHE A 174 6.32 12.35 14.19
CA PHE A 174 5.57 11.21 14.67
C PHE A 174 4.79 11.63 15.90
N SER A 175 3.53 11.22 16.00
CA SER A 175 2.67 11.57 17.13
C SER A 175 1.60 10.52 17.34
N VAL A 176 0.90 10.62 18.47
CA VAL A 176 -0.29 9.84 18.78
C VAL A 176 -1.43 10.81 19.05
N GLN A 177 -2.57 10.59 18.40
CA GLN A 177 -3.78 11.39 18.60
C GLN A 177 -5.01 10.51 18.42
N ASP A 178 -5.98 10.60 19.33
CA ASP A 178 -7.27 9.88 19.24
C ASP A 178 -7.13 8.36 19.03
N GLY A 179 -6.11 7.75 19.66
CA GLY A 179 -5.83 6.31 19.53
C GLY A 179 -5.20 5.90 18.20
N LEU A 180 -4.68 6.87 17.44
CA LEU A 180 -3.98 6.65 16.17
C LEU A 180 -2.52 7.06 16.28
N PHE A 181 -1.66 6.23 15.72
CA PHE A 181 -0.30 6.64 15.41
C PHE A 181 -0.32 7.44 14.12
N ILE A 182 0.38 8.58 14.11
CA ILE A 182 0.41 9.51 13.00
C ILE A 182 1.87 9.74 12.60
N PHE A 183 2.19 9.45 11.34
CA PHE A 183 3.43 9.86 10.69
C PHE A 183 3.11 10.91 9.64
N GLN A 184 3.77 12.06 9.74
CA GLN A 184 3.68 13.13 8.75
C GLN A 184 5.08 13.52 8.29
N ALA A 185 5.22 13.75 7.00
CA ALA A 185 6.47 14.24 6.43
C ALA A 185 6.21 15.23 5.29
N THR A 186 7.07 16.22 5.18
CA THR A 186 7.18 17.09 4.01
C THR A 186 8.64 17.22 3.65
N THR A 187 9.03 16.88 2.41
CA THR A 187 10.39 17.07 1.89
C THR A 187 10.63 18.51 1.50
#